data_AF-A0A918F451-F1
#
_entry.id   AF-A0A918F451-F1
#
_cell.length_a   1.000
_cell.length_b   1.000
_cell.length_c   1.000
_cell.angle_alpha   90.00
_cell.angle_beta   90.00
_cell.angle_gamma   90.00
#
_symmetry.space_group_name_H-M   'P 1'
#
loop_
_entity.id
_entity.type
_entity.pdbx_description
1 polymer ?
#
loop_
_entity_poly.entity_id
_entity_poly.type
_entity_poly.pdbx_seq_one_letter_code
_entity_poly.pdbx_strand_id
1 'polypeptide(L)'
;MPEPRLEAAIHLIRAEVHADIGSDHAELPIALLTSGRAGRVVVVEKTPPPLAVARQAIGRAGLLARAELRLGDGFAPIAPGEVHSASITGMGQRTILGILDRAAERLPAALILQPNDGAELLRQWARMQGWWLTAETLTPGFWRYPVLRLDRRAGPDPAYDGLPVRVAERFGPHLLHAAHPLLLAEMAAQQARLEPLERFGRPEVLTELHTLREALAWLTG
;
A
#
# COMPACT_ATOMS: atom_id res chain seq x y z
N MET A 1 1.07 -17.07 13.18
CA MET A 1 1.18 -15.60 13.14
C MET A 1 0.75 -15.16 11.75
N PRO A 2 0.07 -14.00 11.61
CA PRO A 2 -0.28 -13.46 10.30
C PRO A 2 0.97 -13.24 9.42
N GLU A 3 0.82 -13.26 8.10
CA GLU A 3 1.91 -12.91 7.19
C GLU A 3 2.46 -11.51 7.50
N PRO A 4 3.78 -11.26 7.38
CA PRO A 4 4.38 -9.96 7.73
C PRO A 4 3.72 -8.75 7.06
N ARG A 5 3.33 -8.89 5.77
CA ARG A 5 2.61 -7.84 5.03
C ARG A 5 1.23 -7.53 5.60
N LEU A 6 0.52 -8.55 6.08
CA LEU A 6 -0.79 -8.40 6.70
C LEU A 6 -0.65 -7.72 8.07
N GLU A 7 0.33 -8.11 8.86
CA GLU A 7 0.63 -7.49 10.16
C GLU A 7 0.96 -6.00 10.01
N ALA A 8 1.81 -5.66 9.04
CA ALA A 8 2.13 -4.28 8.70
C ALA A 8 0.88 -3.47 8.30
N ALA A 9 0.01 -4.02 7.45
CA ALA A 9 -1.25 -3.36 7.09
C ALA A 9 -2.14 -3.12 8.32
N ILE A 10 -2.33 -4.13 9.17
CA ILE A 10 -3.08 -4.01 10.43
C ILE A 10 -2.53 -2.89 11.30
N HIS A 11 -1.21 -2.75 11.39
CA HIS A 11 -0.57 -1.74 12.23
C HIS A 11 -0.87 -0.31 11.78
N LEU A 12 -1.01 -0.09 10.47
CA LEU A 12 -1.32 1.21 9.88
C LEU A 12 -2.82 1.55 9.90
N ILE A 13 -3.68 0.60 10.26
CA ILE A 13 -5.14 0.80 10.27
C ILE A 13 -5.63 1.04 11.69
N ARG A 14 -6.36 2.15 11.83
CA ARG A 14 -7.23 2.46 12.97
C ARG A 14 -8.37 3.37 12.49
N ALA A 15 -9.61 2.94 12.68
CA ALA A 15 -10.79 3.68 12.22
C ALA A 15 -12.06 3.17 12.90
N GLU A 16 -13.11 3.99 12.99
CA GLU A 16 -14.41 3.49 13.44
C GLU A 16 -15.06 2.58 12.38
N VAL A 17 -14.98 2.98 11.12
CA VAL A 17 -15.47 2.20 9.96
C VAL A 17 -14.36 2.12 8.93
N HIS A 18 -13.97 0.90 8.56
CA HIS A 18 -12.92 0.61 7.58
C HIS A 18 -13.49 -0.21 6.41
N ALA A 19 -13.12 0.10 5.17
CA ALA A 19 -13.44 -0.76 4.03
C ALA A 19 -12.23 -1.61 3.63
N ASP A 20 -12.43 -2.91 3.41
CA ASP A 20 -11.41 -3.77 2.81
C ASP A 20 -11.83 -4.19 1.40
N ILE A 21 -11.08 -3.75 0.40
CA ILE A 21 -11.41 -3.89 -1.02
C ILE A 21 -10.60 -5.05 -1.62
N GLY A 22 -11.30 -6.14 -1.98
CA GLY A 22 -10.68 -7.36 -2.49
C GLY A 22 -9.91 -8.10 -1.40
N SER A 23 -10.64 -8.55 -0.37
CA SER A 23 -10.12 -9.17 0.85
C SER A 23 -9.57 -10.59 0.65
N ASP A 24 -10.07 -11.28 -0.38
CA ASP A 24 -9.74 -12.66 -0.81
C ASP A 24 -10.12 -13.75 0.22
N HIS A 25 -9.94 -13.51 1.53
CA HIS A 25 -10.27 -14.44 2.62
C HIS A 25 -10.72 -13.79 3.94
N ALA A 26 -10.89 -12.46 4.01
CA ALA A 26 -11.30 -11.73 5.22
C ALA A 26 -10.33 -11.79 6.41
N GLU A 27 -9.08 -12.20 6.22
CA GLU A 27 -8.07 -12.24 7.29
C GLU A 27 -7.83 -10.85 7.90
N LEU A 28 -7.68 -9.82 7.05
CA LEU A 28 -7.51 -8.44 7.49
C LEU A 28 -8.74 -7.93 8.28
N PRO A 29 -9.98 -8.01 7.75
CA PRO A 29 -11.20 -7.65 8.48
C PRO A 29 -11.31 -8.34 9.84
N ILE A 30 -11.06 -9.65 9.89
CA ILE A 30 -11.14 -10.43 11.14
C ILE A 30 -10.11 -9.91 12.14
N ALA A 31 -8.86 -9.69 11.71
CA ALA A 31 -7.79 -9.20 12.57
C ALA A 31 -8.07 -7.78 13.10
N LEU A 32 -8.60 -6.89 12.26
CA LEU A 32 -8.96 -5.52 12.66
C LEU A 32 -10.09 -5.50 13.68
N LEU A 33 -11.13 -6.32 13.48
CA LEU A 33 -12.27 -6.41 14.39
C LEU A 33 -11.89 -7.06 15.72
N THR A 34 -11.07 -8.11 15.69
CA THR A 34 -10.61 -8.83 16.88
C THR A 34 -9.68 -7.98 17.74
N SER A 35 -8.77 -7.21 17.10
CA SER A 35 -7.84 -6.32 17.81
C SER A 35 -8.46 -4.98 18.23
N GLY A 36 -9.73 -4.72 17.88
CA GLY A 36 -10.39 -3.45 18.17
C GLY A 36 -9.83 -2.26 17.39
N ARG A 37 -9.02 -2.50 16.35
CA ARG A 37 -8.49 -1.45 15.47
C ARG A 37 -9.57 -0.88 14.53
N ALA A 38 -10.60 -1.66 14.25
CA ALA A 38 -11.81 -1.20 13.57
C ALA A 38 -13.07 -1.46 14.41
N GLY A 39 -13.96 -0.47 14.52
CA GLY A 39 -15.29 -0.67 15.13
C GLY A 39 -16.16 -1.57 14.27
N ARG A 40 -16.23 -1.25 12.98
CA ARG A 40 -16.92 -2.00 11.91
C ARG A 40 -16.06 -2.10 10.66
N VAL A 41 -16.29 -3.14 9.85
CA VAL A 41 -15.62 -3.32 8.55
C VAL A 41 -16.65 -3.53 7.43
N VAL A 42 -16.43 -2.90 6.28
CA VAL A 42 -17.14 -3.19 5.02
C VAL A 42 -16.19 -3.96 4.11
N VAL A 43 -16.49 -5.23 3.86
CA VAL A 43 -15.73 -6.06 2.92
C VAL A 43 -16.39 -5.96 1.55
N VAL A 44 -15.60 -5.59 0.54
CA VAL A 44 -16.06 -5.53 -0.85
C VAL A 44 -15.34 -6.57 -1.68
N GLU A 45 -16.11 -7.42 -2.36
CA GLU A 45 -15.59 -8.39 -3.32
C GLU A 45 -16.21 -8.19 -4.69
N LYS A 46 -15.41 -8.35 -5.74
CA LYS A 46 -15.88 -8.14 -7.12
C LYS A 46 -16.79 -9.26 -7.60
N THR A 47 -16.59 -10.48 -7.12
CA THR A 47 -17.33 -11.66 -7.57
C THR A 47 -18.00 -12.38 -6.41
N PRO A 48 -19.11 -13.12 -6.65
CA PRO A 48 -19.81 -13.84 -5.59
C PRO A 48 -18.98 -14.91 -4.86
N PRO A 49 -18.08 -15.69 -5.50
CA PRO A 49 -17.36 -16.74 -4.79
C PRO A 49 -16.42 -16.24 -3.67
N PRO A 50 -15.52 -15.26 -3.88
CA PRO A 50 -14.74 -14.67 -2.79
C PRO A 50 -15.61 -14.03 -1.71
N LEU A 51 -16.73 -13.39 -2.08
CA LEU A 51 -17.67 -12.81 -1.11
C LEU A 51 -18.26 -13.87 -0.18
N ALA A 52 -18.59 -15.05 -0.71
CA ALA A 52 -19.09 -16.17 0.07
C ALA A 52 -18.03 -16.73 1.02
N VAL A 53 -16.77 -16.84 0.55
CA VAL A 53 -15.62 -17.26 1.37
C VAL A 53 -15.40 -16.29 2.53
N ALA A 54 -15.35 -14.98 2.25
CA ALA A 54 -15.22 -13.93 3.27
C ALA A 54 -16.38 -13.99 4.30
N ARG A 55 -17.63 -14.18 3.82
CA ARG A 55 -18.80 -14.31 4.70
C ARG A 55 -18.67 -15.49 5.65
N GLN A 56 -18.23 -16.63 5.14
CA GLN A 56 -18.03 -17.84 5.94
C GLN A 56 -16.92 -17.64 6.97
N ALA A 57 -15.79 -17.04 6.59
CA ALA A 57 -14.66 -16.77 7.48
C ALA A 57 -15.07 -15.85 8.64
N ILE A 58 -15.71 -14.72 8.35
CA ILE A 58 -16.20 -13.77 9.35
C ILE A 58 -17.28 -14.40 10.25
N GLY A 59 -18.17 -15.21 9.66
CA GLY A 59 -19.19 -15.96 10.40
C GLY A 59 -18.59 -16.95 11.39
N ARG A 60 -17.58 -17.73 10.98
CA ARG A 60 -16.85 -18.65 11.88
C ARG A 60 -16.13 -17.91 13.00
N ALA A 61 -15.68 -16.68 12.76
CA ALA A 61 -15.08 -15.82 13.78
C ALA A 61 -16.11 -15.16 14.71
N GLY A 62 -17.41 -15.29 14.46
CA GLY A 62 -18.47 -14.66 15.27
C GLY A 62 -18.58 -13.14 15.09
N LEU A 63 -18.09 -12.60 13.97
CA LEU A 63 -17.90 -11.16 13.78
C LEU A 63 -18.92 -10.50 12.83
N LEU A 64 -19.92 -11.24 12.33
CA LEU A 64 -20.90 -10.73 11.35
C LEU A 64 -21.67 -9.49 11.82
N ALA A 65 -21.90 -9.32 13.13
CA ALA A 65 -22.57 -8.13 13.66
C ALA A 65 -21.77 -6.82 13.46
N ARG A 66 -20.45 -6.93 13.22
CA ARG A 66 -19.53 -5.81 13.00
C ARG A 66 -18.97 -5.76 11.57
N ALA A 67 -19.48 -6.60 10.68
CA ALA A 67 -18.98 -6.71 9.31
C ALA A 67 -20.14 -6.69 8.30
N GLU A 68 -19.99 -5.87 7.28
CA GLU A 68 -20.86 -5.88 6.10
C GLU A 68 -20.11 -6.43 4.91
N LEU A 69 -20.78 -7.25 4.11
CA LEU A 69 -20.18 -7.89 2.93
C LEU A 69 -20.97 -7.48 1.70
N ARG A 70 -20.30 -6.80 0.76
CA ARG A 70 -20.91 -6.21 -0.43
C ARG A 70 -20.26 -6.73 -1.71
N LEU A 71 -21.09 -7.00 -2.71
CA LEU A 71 -20.63 -7.33 -4.05
C LEU A 71 -20.44 -6.03 -4.84
N GLY A 72 -19.26 -5.81 -5.43
CA GLY A 72 -19.01 -4.64 -6.27
C GLY A 72 -17.56 -4.51 -6.75
N ASP A 73 -17.36 -3.72 -7.80
CA ASP A 73 -16.02 -3.43 -8.32
C ASP A 73 -15.42 -2.22 -7.59
N GLY A 74 -14.38 -2.48 -6.78
CA GLY A 74 -13.66 -1.43 -6.05
C GLY A 74 -14.56 -0.70 -5.05
N PHE A 75 -14.60 0.63 -5.13
CA PHE A 75 -15.38 1.47 -4.24
C PHE A 75 -16.85 1.63 -4.68
N ALA A 76 -17.30 1.02 -5.79
CA ALA A 76 -18.66 1.20 -6.29
C ALA A 76 -19.80 1.02 -5.25
N PRO A 77 -19.75 0.03 -4.33
CA PRO A 77 -20.80 -0.16 -3.33
C PRO A 77 -20.58 0.66 -2.04
N ILE A 78 -19.67 1.64 -2.06
CA ILE A 78 -19.37 2.51 -0.92
C ILE A 78 -19.96 3.90 -1.20
N ALA A 79 -20.73 4.44 -0.24
CA ALA A 79 -21.23 5.80 -0.32
C ALA A 79 -20.15 6.82 0.11
N PRO A 80 -20.13 8.03 -0.45
CA PRO A 80 -19.19 9.07 -0.04
C PRO A 80 -19.33 9.39 1.45
N GLY A 81 -18.21 9.40 2.17
CA GLY A 81 -18.19 9.65 3.62
C GLY A 81 -18.65 8.48 4.50
N GLU A 82 -19.00 7.32 3.91
CA GLU A 82 -19.47 6.15 4.66
C GLU A 82 -18.37 5.50 5.51
N VAL A 83 -17.15 5.45 4.98
CA VAL A 83 -16.01 4.80 5.63
C VAL A 83 -14.91 5.82 5.89
N HIS A 84 -14.16 5.64 6.98
CA HIS A 84 -13.11 6.59 7.39
C HIS A 84 -11.75 6.25 6.78
N SER A 85 -11.54 4.97 6.48
CA SER A 85 -10.34 4.48 5.80
C SER A 85 -10.66 3.27 4.94
N ALA A 86 -9.80 2.96 3.98
CA ALA A 86 -9.91 1.75 3.18
C ALA A 86 -8.56 1.08 2.94
N SER A 87 -8.55 -0.24 2.78
CA SER A 87 -7.39 -1.03 2.34
C SER A 87 -7.60 -1.60 0.95
N ILE A 88 -6.50 -1.65 0.18
CA ILE A 88 -6.39 -2.43 -1.05
C ILE A 88 -5.04 -3.16 -0.97
N THR A 89 -5.09 -4.47 -0.73
CA THR A 89 -3.90 -5.29 -0.49
C THR A 89 -3.84 -6.48 -1.43
N GLY A 90 -2.66 -7.03 -1.67
CA GLY A 90 -2.54 -8.25 -2.48
C GLY A 90 -2.73 -8.06 -3.99
N MET A 91 -2.69 -6.83 -4.51
CA MET A 91 -2.90 -6.53 -5.93
C MET A 91 -1.66 -5.87 -6.56
N GLY A 92 -1.51 -5.90 -7.89
CA GLY A 92 -0.46 -5.12 -8.56
C GLY A 92 -0.77 -3.62 -8.54
N GLN A 93 0.25 -2.76 -8.49
CA GLN A 93 0.08 -1.30 -8.38
C GLN A 93 -0.84 -0.70 -9.47
N ARG A 94 -0.78 -1.21 -10.71
CA ARG A 94 -1.66 -0.74 -11.81
C ARG A 94 -3.13 -1.10 -11.57
N THR A 95 -3.40 -2.26 -10.98
CA THR A 95 -4.76 -2.67 -10.60
C THR A 95 -5.29 -1.78 -9.48
N ILE A 96 -4.45 -1.50 -8.48
CA ILE A 96 -4.76 -0.59 -7.37
C ILE A 96 -5.09 0.80 -7.93
N LEU A 97 -4.24 1.37 -8.80
CA LEU A 97 -4.50 2.65 -9.44
C LEU A 97 -5.82 2.67 -10.20
N GLY A 98 -6.11 1.63 -10.99
CA GLY A 98 -7.40 1.55 -11.69
C GLY A 98 -8.60 1.55 -10.73
N ILE A 99 -8.49 0.92 -9.56
CA ILE A 99 -9.54 0.96 -8.53
C ILE A 99 -9.68 2.37 -7.94
N LEU A 100 -8.55 3.03 -7.63
CA LEU A 100 -8.53 4.39 -7.09
C LEU A 100 -9.12 5.40 -8.09
N ASP A 101 -8.77 5.31 -9.36
CA ASP A 101 -9.25 6.22 -10.41
C ASP A 101 -10.77 6.11 -10.61
N ARG A 102 -11.35 4.92 -10.47
CA ARG A 102 -12.80 4.70 -10.57
C ARG A 102 -13.58 5.06 -9.31
N ALA A 103 -12.90 5.30 -8.19
CA ALA A 103 -13.56 5.56 -6.91
C ALA A 103 -14.22 6.94 -6.84
N ALA A 104 -13.67 7.92 -7.58
CA ALA A 104 -14.14 9.31 -7.57
C ALA A 104 -14.27 9.87 -6.14
N GLU A 105 -15.43 10.43 -5.79
CA GLU A 105 -15.71 11.01 -4.47
C GLU A 105 -15.87 9.99 -3.33
N ARG A 106 -15.82 8.69 -3.63
CA ARG A 106 -16.00 7.60 -2.65
C ARG A 106 -14.72 7.26 -1.89
N LEU A 107 -13.57 7.82 -2.27
CA LEU A 107 -12.33 7.60 -1.52
C LEU A 107 -12.45 8.22 -0.11
N PRO A 108 -12.17 7.45 0.95
CA PRO A 108 -12.19 7.96 2.31
C PRO A 108 -11.00 8.88 2.60
N ALA A 109 -10.88 9.38 3.83
CA ALA A 109 -9.78 10.27 4.20
C ALA A 109 -8.40 9.57 4.30
N ALA A 110 -8.37 8.24 4.46
CA ALA A 110 -7.14 7.46 4.60
C ALA A 110 -7.18 6.17 3.77
N LEU A 111 -6.05 5.85 3.13
CA LEU A 111 -5.87 4.65 2.31
C LEU A 111 -4.67 3.85 2.80
N ILE A 112 -4.83 2.53 2.88
CA ILE A 112 -3.76 1.59 3.19
C ILE A 112 -3.55 0.70 1.98
N LEU A 113 -2.41 0.86 1.31
CA LEU A 113 -2.15 0.20 0.04
C LEU A 113 -0.98 -0.77 0.21
N GLN A 114 -1.16 -2.00 -0.24
CA GLN A 114 -0.09 -2.99 -0.31
C GLN A 114 -0.07 -3.59 -1.73
N PRO A 115 0.77 -3.05 -2.64
CA PRO A 115 0.98 -3.67 -3.92
C PRO A 115 1.86 -4.93 -3.78
N ASN A 116 1.65 -5.93 -4.64
CA ASN A 116 2.47 -7.15 -4.71
C ASN A 116 3.76 -6.98 -5.54
N ASP A 117 3.94 -5.82 -6.16
CA ASP A 117 5.10 -5.44 -6.96
C ASP A 117 5.76 -4.17 -6.36
N GLY A 118 6.07 -3.16 -7.17
CA GLY A 118 6.59 -1.88 -6.69
C GLY A 118 5.49 -0.92 -6.22
N ALA A 119 5.89 0.12 -5.49
CA ALA A 119 4.99 1.20 -5.05
C ALA A 119 5.21 2.53 -5.78
N GLU A 120 6.12 2.59 -6.75
CA GLU A 120 6.51 3.83 -7.41
C GLU A 120 5.32 4.57 -8.04
N LEU A 121 4.46 3.86 -8.79
CA LEU A 121 3.30 4.51 -9.41
C LEU A 121 2.25 4.95 -8.38
N LEU A 122 2.16 4.28 -7.23
CA LEU A 122 1.26 4.67 -6.14
C LEU A 122 1.77 5.93 -5.42
N ARG A 123 3.09 6.05 -5.22
CA ARG A 123 3.72 7.25 -4.65
C ARG A 123 3.55 8.45 -5.58
N GLN A 124 3.78 8.27 -6.88
CA GLN A 124 3.53 9.28 -7.91
C GLN A 124 2.06 9.73 -7.89
N TRP A 125 1.13 8.78 -7.93
CA TRP A 125 -0.30 9.06 -7.86
C TRP A 125 -0.67 9.84 -6.60
N ALA A 126 -0.18 9.41 -5.43
CA ALA A 126 -0.46 10.07 -4.16
C ALA A 126 -0.03 11.54 -4.21
N ARG A 127 1.20 11.81 -4.67
CA ARG A 127 1.76 13.16 -4.77
C ARG A 127 0.98 14.04 -5.74
N MET A 128 0.58 13.50 -6.89
CA MET A 128 -0.21 14.24 -7.90
C MET A 128 -1.65 14.50 -7.44
N GLN A 129 -2.23 13.61 -6.65
CA GLN A 129 -3.62 13.68 -6.19
C GLN A 129 -3.78 14.36 -4.82
N GLY A 130 -2.72 14.93 -4.25
CA GLY A 130 -2.77 15.65 -2.98
C GLY A 130 -2.91 14.74 -1.75
N TRP A 131 -2.35 13.54 -1.82
CA TRP A 131 -2.27 12.61 -0.69
C TRP A 131 -0.88 12.63 -0.10
N TRP A 132 -0.82 12.72 1.23
CA TRP A 132 0.45 12.58 1.95
C TRP A 132 0.70 11.12 2.24
N LEU A 133 1.90 10.65 1.93
CA LEU A 133 2.42 9.38 2.41
C LEU A 133 2.82 9.59 3.86
N THR A 134 1.96 9.15 4.78
CA THR A 134 2.10 9.43 6.23
C THR A 134 2.82 8.34 6.99
N ALA A 135 2.82 7.13 6.44
CA ALA A 135 3.65 6.04 6.91
C ALA A 135 3.92 5.07 5.76
N GLU A 136 5.07 4.41 5.82
CA GLU A 136 5.46 3.39 4.85
C GLU A 136 6.42 2.41 5.53
N THR A 137 6.28 1.14 5.18
CA THR A 137 7.20 0.08 5.60
C THR A 137 7.42 -0.93 4.48
N LEU A 138 8.50 -1.70 4.58
CA LEU A 138 8.82 -2.76 3.63
C LEU A 138 8.87 -4.07 4.41
N THR A 139 8.13 -5.07 3.95
CA THR A 139 8.04 -6.38 4.62
C THR A 139 8.70 -7.48 3.80
N PRO A 140 9.26 -8.53 4.45
CA PRO A 140 9.83 -9.67 3.75
C PRO A 140 8.72 -10.58 3.19
N GLY A 141 9.07 -11.37 2.17
CA GLY A 141 8.16 -12.30 1.51
C GLY A 141 8.80 -12.94 0.29
N PHE A 142 8.00 -13.51 -0.62
CA PHE A 142 8.49 -13.99 -1.92
C PHE A 142 9.17 -12.87 -2.72
N TRP A 143 8.59 -11.67 -2.63
CA TRP A 143 9.23 -10.40 -2.95
C TRP A 143 9.23 -9.51 -1.69
N ARG A 144 9.85 -8.34 -1.77
CA ARG A 144 9.67 -7.30 -0.75
C ARG A 144 8.34 -6.60 -1.02
N TYR A 145 7.48 -6.52 0.00
CA TYR A 145 6.16 -5.91 -0.13
C TYR A 145 6.12 -4.56 0.58
N PRO A 146 5.96 -3.45 -0.16
CA PRO A 146 5.74 -2.16 0.46
C PRO A 146 4.31 -2.07 1.00
N VAL A 147 4.15 -1.43 2.15
CA VAL A 147 2.85 -1.13 2.75
C VAL A 147 2.80 0.35 3.05
N LEU A 148 1.85 1.05 2.44
CA LEU A 148 1.76 2.51 2.44
C LEU A 148 0.50 2.94 3.18
N ARG A 149 0.60 4.01 3.97
CA ARG A 149 -0.54 4.75 4.49
C ARG A 149 -0.58 6.14 3.85
N LEU A 150 -1.63 6.41 3.09
CA LEU A 150 -1.90 7.70 2.49
C LEU A 150 -3.02 8.40 3.25
N ASP A 151 -2.82 9.66 3.65
CA ASP A 151 -3.89 10.49 4.23
C ASP A 151 -4.14 11.71 3.33
N ARG A 152 -5.41 12.07 3.12
CA ARG A 152 -5.77 13.31 2.41
C ARG A 152 -5.44 14.51 3.29
N ARG A 153 -4.47 15.32 2.87
CA ARG A 153 -3.97 16.49 3.63
C ARG A 153 -3.71 17.66 2.70
N ALA A 154 -3.77 18.87 3.25
CA ALA A 154 -3.51 20.09 2.49
C ALA A 154 -2.01 20.45 2.53
N GLY A 155 -1.48 20.93 1.41
CA GLY A 155 -0.10 21.40 1.31
C GLY A 155 0.88 20.33 0.83
N PRO A 156 2.19 20.68 0.73
CA PRO A 156 3.23 19.75 0.33
C PRO A 156 3.43 18.66 1.40
N ASP A 157 3.68 17.43 0.94
CA ASP A 157 3.95 16.30 1.82
C ASP A 157 5.39 16.37 2.37
N PRO A 158 5.58 16.55 3.69
CA PRO A 158 6.91 16.68 4.29
C PRO A 158 7.74 15.41 4.20
N ALA A 159 7.14 14.24 3.88
CA ALA A 159 7.92 13.02 3.67
C ALA A 159 8.95 13.20 2.53
N TYR A 160 8.64 14.03 1.54
CA TYR A 160 9.49 14.27 0.37
C TYR A 160 10.52 15.39 0.59
N ASP A 161 10.53 16.07 1.74
CA ASP A 161 11.43 17.20 1.99
C ASP A 161 12.90 16.75 1.95
N GLY A 162 13.72 17.51 1.22
CA GLY A 162 15.15 17.25 1.09
C GLY A 162 15.53 16.04 0.21
N LEU A 163 14.55 15.35 -0.39
CA LEU A 163 14.78 14.21 -1.27
C LEU A 163 14.59 14.59 -2.75
N PRO A 164 15.45 14.11 -3.66
CA PRO A 164 15.14 14.16 -5.09
C PRO A 164 13.85 13.38 -5.36
N VAL A 165 12.87 14.00 -6.02
CA VAL A 165 11.52 13.44 -6.21
C VAL A 165 11.57 12.03 -6.81
N ARG A 166 12.38 11.81 -7.86
CA ARG A 166 12.53 10.48 -8.49
C ARG A 166 13.07 9.41 -7.53
N VAL A 167 13.97 9.80 -6.62
CA VAL A 167 14.55 8.90 -5.62
C VAL A 167 13.50 8.53 -4.59
N ALA A 168 12.76 9.52 -4.08
CA ALA A 168 11.66 9.30 -3.15
C ALA A 168 10.54 8.44 -3.76
N GLU A 169 10.13 8.73 -5.00
CA GLU A 169 9.11 7.93 -5.69
C GLU A 169 9.57 6.50 -5.96
N ARG A 170 10.84 6.29 -6.33
CA ARG A 170 11.38 4.95 -6.61
C ARG A 170 11.55 4.10 -5.35
N PHE A 171 12.19 4.64 -4.32
CA PHE A 171 12.62 3.87 -3.15
C PHE A 171 11.76 4.07 -1.90
N GLY A 172 10.95 5.11 -1.85
CA GLY A 172 10.06 5.42 -0.74
C GLY A 172 10.70 6.41 0.23
N PRO A 173 10.12 7.61 0.44
CA PRO A 173 10.73 8.65 1.25
C PRO A 173 10.93 8.21 2.71
N HIS A 174 9.93 7.58 3.33
CA HIS A 174 10.07 7.11 4.72
C HIS A 174 11.08 5.97 4.83
N LEU A 175 11.12 5.08 3.83
CA LEU A 175 12.09 3.99 3.81
C LEU A 175 13.53 4.51 3.69
N LEU A 176 13.73 5.57 2.91
CA LEU A 176 15.01 6.28 2.78
C LEU A 176 15.38 6.98 4.09
N HIS A 177 14.50 7.82 4.64
CA HIS A 177 14.74 8.52 5.91
C HIS A 177 15.04 7.56 7.07
N ALA A 178 14.39 6.40 7.09
CA ALA A 178 14.63 5.37 8.11
C ALA A 178 15.85 4.48 7.82
N ALA A 179 16.53 4.67 6.67
CA ALA A 179 17.56 3.76 6.17
C ALA A 179 17.13 2.28 6.28
N HIS A 180 15.90 1.98 5.84
CA HIS A 180 15.22 0.74 6.17
C HIS A 180 16.06 -0.49 5.76
N PRO A 181 16.35 -1.45 6.65
CA PRO A 181 17.32 -2.53 6.36
C PRO A 181 16.98 -3.35 5.11
N LEU A 182 15.70 -3.63 4.88
CA LEU A 182 15.28 -4.33 3.67
C LEU A 182 15.46 -3.50 2.40
N LEU A 183 15.32 -2.17 2.48
CA LEU A 183 15.58 -1.27 1.36
C LEU A 183 17.07 -1.25 1.04
N LEU A 184 17.93 -1.08 2.05
CA LEU A 184 19.39 -1.10 1.87
C LEU A 184 19.86 -2.41 1.21
N ALA A 185 19.34 -3.54 1.66
CA ALA A 185 19.61 -4.83 1.05
C ALA A 185 19.05 -4.95 -0.38
N GLU A 186 17.96 -4.26 -0.72
CA GLU A 186 17.44 -4.21 -2.10
C GLU A 186 18.35 -3.41 -3.00
N MET A 187 18.73 -2.22 -2.55
CA MET A 187 19.63 -1.31 -3.25
C MET A 187 20.98 -1.96 -3.51
N ALA A 188 21.56 -2.64 -2.52
CA ALA A 188 22.82 -3.38 -2.70
C ALA A 188 22.70 -4.52 -3.72
N ALA A 189 21.65 -5.34 -3.65
CA ALA A 189 21.43 -6.41 -4.62
C ALA A 189 21.17 -5.87 -6.03
N GLN A 190 20.46 -4.74 -6.12
CA GLN A 190 20.20 -4.06 -7.37
C GLN A 190 21.47 -3.47 -7.98
N GLN A 191 22.33 -2.84 -7.17
CA GLN A 191 23.62 -2.30 -7.59
C GLN A 191 24.50 -3.41 -8.19
N ALA A 192 24.69 -4.50 -7.44
CA ALA A 192 25.49 -5.65 -7.88
C ALA A 192 24.97 -6.27 -9.19
N ARG A 193 23.66 -6.24 -9.42
CA ARG A 193 23.02 -6.75 -10.65
C ARG A 193 23.18 -5.80 -11.83
N LEU A 194 23.10 -4.49 -11.61
CA LEU A 194 23.03 -3.50 -12.68
C LEU A 194 24.41 -2.94 -13.08
N GLU A 195 25.35 -2.81 -12.16
CA GLU A 195 26.68 -2.25 -12.45
C GLU A 195 27.43 -2.98 -13.59
N PRO A 196 27.48 -4.33 -13.63
CA PRO A 196 28.15 -5.02 -14.75
C PRO A 196 27.47 -4.79 -16.11
N LEU A 197 26.21 -4.33 -16.11
CA LEU A 197 25.43 -4.07 -17.30
C LEU A 197 25.64 -2.64 -17.83
N GLU A 198 26.23 -1.73 -17.04
CA GLU A 198 26.48 -0.33 -17.43
C GLU A 198 27.28 -0.22 -18.72
N ARG A 199 28.27 -1.11 -18.92
CA ARG A 199 29.12 -1.18 -20.13
C ARG A 199 28.34 -1.36 -21.43
N PHE A 200 27.10 -1.87 -21.37
CA PHE A 200 26.26 -2.07 -22.55
C PHE A 200 25.46 -0.82 -22.92
N GLY A 201 25.50 0.24 -22.11
CA GLY A 201 24.91 1.55 -22.43
C GLY A 201 23.40 1.54 -22.62
N ARG A 202 22.68 0.55 -22.08
CA ARG A 202 21.21 0.47 -22.22
C ARG A 202 20.55 1.61 -21.41
N PRO A 203 19.72 2.47 -22.04
CA PRO A 203 19.16 3.65 -21.37
C PRO A 203 18.43 3.34 -20.05
N GLU A 204 17.71 2.21 -19.99
CA GLU A 204 16.96 1.80 -18.80
C GLU A 204 17.89 1.45 -17.64
N VAL A 205 19.01 0.76 -17.94
CA VAL A 205 20.03 0.40 -16.95
C VAL A 205 20.74 1.65 -16.43
N LEU A 206 21.10 2.57 -17.33
CA LEU A 206 21.77 3.82 -16.96
C LEU A 206 20.88 4.71 -16.08
N THR A 207 19.59 4.82 -16.43
CA THR A 207 18.61 5.59 -15.66
C THR A 207 18.42 5.01 -14.26
N GLU A 208 18.30 3.68 -14.17
CA GLU A 208 18.12 2.99 -12.90
C GLU A 208 19.37 3.07 -12.02
N LEU A 209 20.57 2.90 -12.59
CA LEU A 209 21.85 3.07 -11.88
C LEU A 209 22.05 4.49 -11.39
N HIS A 210 21.71 5.49 -12.21
CA HIS A 210 21.80 6.89 -11.81
C HIS A 210 20.88 7.18 -10.61
N THR A 211 19.62 6.75 -10.67
CA THR A 211 18.66 6.91 -9.57
C THR A 211 19.14 6.19 -8.30
N LEU A 212 19.67 4.98 -8.44
CA LEU A 212 20.24 4.21 -7.33
C LEU A 212 21.45 4.91 -6.69
N ARG A 213 22.38 5.40 -7.50
CA ARG A 213 23.59 6.12 -7.02
C ARG A 213 23.23 7.39 -6.27
N GLU A 214 22.24 8.14 -6.75
CA GLU A 214 21.76 9.31 -6.03
C GLU A 214 21.11 8.97 -4.70
N ALA A 215 20.32 7.90 -4.65
CA ALA A 215 19.73 7.43 -3.41
C ALA A 215 20.80 7.01 -2.39
N LEU A 216 21.84 6.30 -2.83
CA LEU A 216 22.98 5.92 -1.98
C LEU A 216 23.80 7.11 -1.51
N ALA A 217 24.05 8.09 -2.40
CA ALA A 217 24.72 9.34 -2.03
C ALA A 217 23.93 10.11 -0.97
N TRP A 218 22.60 10.19 -1.11
CA TRP A 218 21.73 10.81 -0.12
C TRP A 218 21.73 10.09 1.23
N LEU A 219 21.79 8.75 1.24
CA LEU A 219 21.86 7.95 2.47
C LEU A 219 23.19 8.06 3.23
N THR A 220 24.25 8.57 2.58
CA THR A 220 25.61 8.58 3.13
C THR A 220 26.16 9.99 3.41
N GLY A 221 25.45 11.03 2.97
CA GLY A 221 25.78 12.45 3.22
C GLY A 221 24.91 13.04 4.33
#